data_AF-A0A063BPQ8-F1
#
_entry.id   AF-A0A063BPQ8-F1
#
_cell.length_a   1.000
_cell.length_b   1.000
_cell.length_c   1.000
_cell.angle_alpha   90.00
_cell.angle_beta   90.00
_cell.angle_gamma   90.00
#
_symmetry.space_group_name_H-M   'P 1'
#
loop_
_entity.id
_entity.type
_entity.pdbx_description
1 polymer ?
#
loop_
_entity_poly.entity_id
_entity_poly.type
_entity_poly.pdbx_seq_one_letter_code
_entity_poly.pdbx_strand_id
1 'polypeptide(L)' 'MAGTVHVIEMKRPAARTRRTNLVLAGDWTATGLPAMIEGATRSGQTAADVLQTQ' A
#
# COMPACT_ATOMS: atom_id res chain seq x y z
N MET A 1 -11.30 -9.31 -12.23
CA MET A 1 -12.70 -9.00 -11.86
C MET A 1 -12.69 -7.65 -11.15
N ALA A 2 -13.20 -6.61 -11.79
CA ALA A 2 -13.15 -5.24 -11.27
C ALA A 2 -14.23 -5.06 -10.19
N GLY A 3 -13.90 -5.44 -8.95
CA GLY A 3 -14.69 -5.10 -7.78
C GLY A 3 -14.58 -3.60 -7.52
N THR A 4 -15.71 -2.95 -7.23
CA THR A 4 -15.79 -1.55 -6.83
C THR A 4 -14.76 -1.25 -5.75
N VAL A 5 -13.73 -0.48 -6.08
CA VAL A 5 -12.78 0.04 -5.09
C VAL A 5 -13.58 0.90 -4.11
N HIS A 6 -13.62 0.51 -2.83
CA HIS A 6 -14.33 1.26 -1.80
C HIS A 6 -13.80 2.70 -1.75
N VAL A 7 -14.66 3.70 -1.54
CA VAL A 7 -14.26 5.11 -1.48
C VAL A 7 -13.12 5.36 -0.47
N ILE A 8 -13.06 4.56 0.60
CA ILE A 8 -11.97 4.61 1.59
C ILE A 8 -10.63 4.20 0.96
N GLU A 9 -10.59 3.17 0.12
CA GLU A 9 -9.36 2.75 -0.59
C GLU A 9 -8.82 3.88 -1.48
N MET A 10 -9.69 4.66 -2.12
CA MET A 10 -9.26 5.77 -2.98
C MET A 10 -8.53 6.88 -2.21
N LYS A 11 -8.67 6.94 -0.87
CA LYS A 11 -7.96 7.90 -0.02
C LYS A 11 -6.65 7.36 0.54
N ARG A 12 -6.39 6.05 0.43
CA ARG A 12 -5.18 5.44 0.95
C ARG A 12 -4.00 5.79 0.04
N PRO A 13 -2.84 6.19 0.59
CA PRO A 13 -1.68 6.50 -0.23
C PRO A 13 -0.98 5.23 -0.73
N ALA A 14 -0.25 5.36 -1.84
CA ALA A 14 0.67 4.33 -2.29
C ALA A 14 1.91 4.21 -1.38
N ALA A 15 2.63 3.09 -1.46
CA ALA A 15 3.85 2.86 -0.68
C ALA A 15 5.00 3.83 -1.02
N ARG A 16 5.11 4.25 -2.29
CA ARG A 16 6.18 5.15 -2.74
C ARG A 16 5.92 6.59 -2.30
N THR A 17 6.92 7.21 -1.67
CA THR A 17 6.91 8.65 -1.36
C THR A 17 7.80 9.43 -2.34
N ARG A 18 7.90 10.75 -2.15
CA ARG A 18 8.82 11.60 -2.92
C ARG A 18 10.29 11.48 -2.49
N ARG A 19 10.56 10.82 -1.37
CA ARG A 19 11.92 10.67 -0.81
C ARG A 19 12.43 9.26 -1.10
N THR A 20 13.63 9.17 -1.66
CA THR A 20 14.23 7.91 -2.14
C THR A 20 14.44 6.87 -1.03
N ASN A 21 14.49 7.30 0.23
CA ASN A 21 14.73 6.44 1.40
C ASN A 21 13.54 6.41 2.39
N LEU A 22 12.35 6.85 1.96
CA LEU A 22 11.14 6.80 2.79
C LEU A 22 10.00 6.14 2.02
N VAL A 23 9.43 5.09 2.62
CA VAL A 23 8.27 4.36 2.09
C VAL A 23 7.19 4.24 3.16
N LEU A 24 5.96 4.02 2.72
CA LEU A 24 4.81 3.79 3.60
C LEU A 24 4.42 2.31 3.60
N ALA A 25 4.09 1.80 4.78
CA ALA A 25 3.53 0.47 4.98
C ALA A 25 2.45 0.52 6.07
N GLY A 26 1.57 -0.47 6.03
CA GLY A 26 0.39 -0.61 6.86
C GLY A 26 -0.86 -0.87 6.02
N ASP A 27 -1.87 -1.46 6.65
CA ASP A 27 -3.18 -1.73 6.04
C ASP A 27 -3.92 -0.45 5.60
N TRP A 28 -3.57 0.70 6.18
CA TRP A 28 -4.01 2.04 5.77
C TRP A 28 -3.43 2.53 4.43
N THR A 29 -2.51 1.80 3.81
CA THR A 29 -1.98 2.08 2.46
C THR A 29 -2.82 1.42 1.36
N ALA A 30 -2.63 1.84 0.11
CA ALA A 30 -3.41 1.40 -1.05
C ALA A 30 -3.10 -0.05 -1.46
N THR A 31 -3.51 -1.01 -0.63
CA THR A 31 -3.26 -2.45 -0.81
C THR A 31 -4.31 -3.13 -1.70
N GLY A 32 -5.44 -2.46 -1.93
CA GLY A 32 -6.62 -3.02 -2.60
C GLY A 32 -7.37 -4.04 -1.75
N LEU A 33 -7.04 -4.15 -0.44
CA LEU A 33 -7.70 -5.01 0.52
C LEU A 33 -8.34 -4.16 1.64
N PRO A 34 -9.40 -4.65 2.30
CA PRO A 34 -9.88 -4.05 3.54
C PRO A 34 -8.75 -3.95 4.59
N ALA A 35 -8.95 -3.13 5.62
CA ALA A 35 -7.98 -2.97 6.71
C ALA A 35 -7.92 -4.26 7.56
N MET A 36 -7.02 -5.17 7.19
CA MET A 36 -6.85 -6.51 7.74
C MET A 36 -5.37 -6.89 7.75
N ILE A 37 -5.02 -7.99 8.42
CA ILE A 37 -3.65 -8.48 8.52
C ILE A 37 -3.01 -8.78 7.15
N GLU A 38 -3.77 -9.33 6.20
CA GLU A 38 -3.30 -9.59 4.83
C GLU A 38 -2.94 -8.30 4.09
N GLY A 39 -3.68 -7.21 4.36
CA GLY A 39 -3.36 -5.86 3.87
C GLY A 39 -2.05 -5.36 4.45
N ALA A 40 -1.87 -5.49 5.77
CA ALA A 40 -0.62 -5.11 6.44
C ALA A 40 0.58 -5.88 5.87
N THR A 41 0.50 -7.21 5.74
CA THR A 41 1.58 -8.03 5.17
C THR A 41 1.88 -7.67 3.72
N ARG A 42 0.86 -7.54 2.86
CA ARG A 42 1.03 -7.13 1.46
C ARG A 42 1.68 -5.75 1.34
N SER A 43 1.30 -4.80 2.19
CA SER A 43 1.89 -3.47 2.18
C SER A 43 3.39 -3.51 2.52
N GLY A 44 3.80 -4.37 3.46
CA GLY A 44 5.21 -4.56 3.82
C GLY A 44 6.04 -5.08 2.65
N GLN A 45 5.52 -6.09 1.94
CA GLN A 45 6.16 -6.59 0.72
C GLN A 45 6.29 -5.50 -0.34
N THR A 46 5.20 -4.75 -0.58
CA THR A 46 5.20 -3.65 -1.56
C THR A 46 6.22 -2.56 -1.19
N ALA A 47 6.33 -2.21 0.10
CA ALA A 47 7.30 -1.23 0.58
C ALA A 47 8.75 -1.71 0.39
N ALA A 48 9.02 -3.00 0.64
CA ALA A 48 10.32 -3.61 0.39
C ALA A 48 10.68 -3.62 -1.10
N ASP A 49 9.75 -4.02 -1.97
CA ASP A 49 9.94 -4.00 -3.43
C ASP A 49 10.23 -2.58 -3.93
N VAL A 50 9.50 -1.59 -3.41
CA VAL A 50 9.73 -0.18 -3.71
C VAL A 50 11.15 0.22 -3.28
N LEU A 51 11.59 -0.08 -2.05
CA LEU A 51 12.96 0.23 -1.59
C LEU A 51 14.05 -0.41 -2.46
N GLN A 52 13.81 -1.59 -3.03
CA GLN A 52 14.76 -2.27 -3.91
C GLN A 52 14.82 -1.69 -5.33
N THR A 53 13.82 -0.91 -5.74
CA THR A 53 13.62 -0.48 -7.13
C THR A 53 13.56 1.04 -7.33
N GLN A 54 13.75 1.84 -6.28
CA GLN A 54 13.77 3.32 -6.39
C GLN A 54 15.04 3.86 -7.06
#